data_AF-A0A3D4NWI0-F1
#
_entry.id   AF-A0A3D4NWI0-F1
#
_cell.length_a   1.000
_cell.length_b   1.000
_cell.length_c   1.000
_cell.angle_alpha   90.00
_cell.angle_beta   90.00
_cell.angle_gamma   90.00
#
_symmetry.space_group_name_H-M   'P 1'
#
loop_
_entity.id
_entity.type
_entity.pdbx_description
1 polymer ?
#
loop_
_entity_poly.entity_id
_entity_poly.type
_entity_poly.pdbx_seq_one_letter_code
_entity_poly.pdbx_strand_id
1 'polypeptide(L)'
;AALDVNGVKVLAVRLDGQDGKALLALVDQLKNKLGRAVILLGSVHEEKVVLVAGVTKDLTGQLKAGDLMKQAAAAVGGKGGGRPDMA
;
A
#
# COMPACT_ATOMS: atom_id res chain seq x y z
N ALA A 1 -7.15 9.39 9.32
CA ALA A 1 -6.42 10.45 8.60
C ALA A 1 -5.01 9.96 8.28
N ALA A 2 -4.35 10.46 7.22
CA ALA A 2 -2.96 10.11 6.93
C ALA A 2 -2.02 10.77 7.95
N LEU A 3 -1.01 10.02 8.41
CA LEU A 3 0.04 10.51 9.29
C LEU A 3 1.08 11.29 8.48
N ASP A 4 1.65 12.34 9.04
CA ASP A 4 2.83 13.01 8.46
C ASP A 4 4.10 12.51 9.16
N VAL A 5 5.03 11.96 8.39
CA VAL A 5 6.34 11.52 8.88
C VAL A 5 7.40 12.20 8.02
N ASN A 6 8.09 13.20 8.58
CA ASN A 6 9.14 13.94 7.88
C ASN A 6 8.70 14.48 6.50
N GLY A 7 7.46 14.98 6.39
CA GLY A 7 6.92 15.51 5.13
C GLY A 7 6.45 14.43 4.15
N VAL A 8 6.36 13.16 4.57
CA VAL A 8 5.76 12.07 3.80
C VAL A 8 4.40 11.73 4.40
N LYS A 9 3.36 11.71 3.57
CA LYS A 9 2.03 11.23 3.99
C LYS A 9 2.02 9.71 4.05
N VAL A 10 1.81 9.15 5.24
CA VAL A 10 1.73 7.71 5.47
C VAL A 10 0.28 7.33 5.76
N LEU A 11 -0.26 6.36 5.01
CA LEU A 11 -1.61 5.87 5.19
C LEU A 11 -1.64 4.35 5.21
N ALA A 12 -2.04 3.76 6.34
CA ALA A 12 -2.26 2.33 6.47
C ALA A 12 -3.70 2.08 6.95
N VAL A 13 -4.52 1.38 6.16
CA VAL A 13 -5.95 1.19 6.46
C VAL A 13 -6.44 -0.19 6.01
N ARG A 14 -7.33 -0.79 6.82
CA ARG A 14 -8.09 -1.99 6.46
C ARG A 14 -9.49 -1.62 5.95
N LEU A 15 -9.88 -2.18 4.80
CA LEU A 15 -11.14 -1.95 4.09
C LEU A 15 -11.71 -3.30 3.64
N ASP A 16 -12.41 -4.00 4.54
CA ASP A 16 -12.92 -5.34 4.26
C ASP A 16 -13.98 -5.38 3.16
N GLY A 17 -14.05 -6.52 2.45
CA GLY A 17 -14.95 -6.71 1.32
C GLY A 17 -14.46 -6.09 0.00
N GLN A 18 -13.27 -5.47 -0.01
CA GLN A 18 -12.65 -4.96 -1.24
C GLN A 18 -11.74 -6.00 -1.87
N ASP A 19 -11.84 -6.17 -3.19
CA ASP A 19 -10.91 -7.01 -3.96
C ASP A 19 -9.60 -6.25 -4.29
N GLY A 20 -8.61 -6.97 -4.84
CA GLY A 20 -7.32 -6.37 -5.17
C GLY A 20 -7.39 -5.28 -6.22
N LYS A 21 -8.35 -5.34 -7.16
CA LYS A 21 -8.49 -4.35 -8.23
C LYS A 21 -9.02 -3.04 -7.67
N ALA A 22 -10.01 -3.11 -6.79
CA ALA A 22 -10.58 -1.97 -6.08
C ALA A 22 -9.52 -1.29 -5.19
N LEU A 23 -8.75 -2.09 -4.44
CA LEU A 23 -7.65 -1.55 -3.62
C LEU A 23 -6.55 -0.90 -4.45
N LEU A 24 -6.15 -1.48 -5.60
CA LEU A 24 -5.18 -0.88 -6.52
C LEU A 24 -5.65 0.49 -7.03
N ALA A 25 -6.90 0.57 -7.50
CA ALA A 25 -7.48 1.83 -7.96
C ALA A 25 -7.50 2.89 -6.85
N LEU A 26 -7.86 2.48 -5.62
CA LEU A 26 -7.90 3.37 -4.46
C LEU A 26 -6.50 3.86 -4.07
N VAL A 27 -5.48 2.99 -4.09
CA VAL A 27 -4.08 3.39 -3.84
C VAL A 27 -3.63 4.45 -4.84
N ASP A 28 -3.92 4.28 -6.14
CA ASP A 28 -3.57 5.28 -7.15
C ASP A 28 -4.28 6.62 -6.92
N GLN A 29 -5.59 6.60 -6.62
CA GLN A 29 -6.34 7.80 -6.28
C GLN A 29 -5.76 8.52 -5.05
N LEU A 30 -5.40 7.76 -4.02
CA LEU A 30 -4.86 8.33 -2.78
C LEU A 30 -3.44 8.88 -2.98
N LYS A 31 -2.58 8.24 -3.78
CA LYS A 31 -1.27 8.80 -4.15
C LYS A 31 -1.42 10.16 -4.84
N ASN A 32 -2.34 10.25 -5.81
CA ASN A 32 -2.60 11.50 -6.52
C ASN A 32 -3.13 12.60 -5.59
N LYS A 33 -3.99 12.23 -4.62
CA LYS A 33 -4.56 13.18 -3.66
C LYS A 33 -3.57 13.65 -2.60
N LEU A 34 -2.71 12.75 -2.12
CA LEU A 34 -1.80 13.01 -0.99
C LEU A 34 -0.44 13.59 -1.44
N GLY A 35 -0.11 13.51 -2.73
CA GLY A 35 1.16 14.00 -3.26
C GLY A 35 2.29 13.06 -2.86
N ARG A 36 3.17 13.48 -1.96
CA ARG A 36 4.31 12.67 -1.48
C ARG A 36 3.83 11.67 -0.42
N ALA A 37 3.66 10.40 -0.81
CA ALA A 37 2.95 9.44 0.03
C ALA A 37 3.44 7.98 -0.05
N VAL A 38 3.24 7.28 1.06
CA VAL A 38 3.39 5.82 1.22
C VAL A 38 2.07 5.27 1.74
N ILE A 39 1.51 4.29 1.04
CA ILE A 39 0.16 3.77 1.30
C ILE A 39 0.20 2.26 1.39
N LEU A 40 -0.45 1.69 2.39
CA LEU A 40 -0.70 0.25 2.54
C LEU A 40 -2.19 0.04 2.83
N LEU A 41 -2.89 -0.62 1.92
CA LEU A 41 -4.27 -1.01 2.12
C LEU A 41 -4.38 -2.52 2.30
N GLY A 42 -5.25 -2.94 3.20
CA GLY A 42 -5.59 -4.35 3.39
C GLY A 42 -7.09 -4.59 3.37
N SER A 43 -7.50 -5.80 3.02
CA SER A 43 -8.90 -6.24 3.02
C SER A 43 -8.96 -7.73 3.32
N VAL A 44 -10.02 -8.16 4.00
CA VAL A 44 -10.47 -9.55 3.91
C VAL A 44 -11.56 -9.66 2.85
N HIS A 45 -11.31 -10.44 1.81
CA HIS A 45 -12.25 -10.70 0.71
C HIS A 45 -12.28 -12.20 0.44
N GLU A 46 -13.47 -12.82 0.49
CA GLU A 46 -13.65 -14.27 0.32
C GLU A 46 -12.71 -15.09 1.22
N GLU A 47 -12.66 -14.73 2.51
CA GLU A 47 -11.81 -15.35 3.55
C GLU A 47 -10.29 -15.25 3.28
N LYS A 48 -9.87 -14.52 2.25
CA LYS A 48 -8.47 -14.28 1.91
C LYS A 48 -8.06 -12.87 2.27
N VAL A 49 -6.83 -12.75 2.77
CA VAL A 49 -6.20 -11.45 2.97
C VAL A 49 -5.71 -10.92 1.63
N VAL A 50 -6.11 -9.71 1.29
CA VAL A 50 -5.64 -8.95 0.14
C VAL A 50 -4.89 -7.73 0.67
N LEU A 51 -3.69 -7.49 0.16
CA LEU A 51 -2.87 -6.33 0.50
C LEU A 51 -2.45 -5.61 -0.79
N VAL A 52 -2.40 -4.29 -0.76
CA VAL A 52 -1.84 -3.45 -1.82
C VAL A 52 -1.00 -2.35 -1.21
N ALA A 53 0.21 -2.15 -1.72
CA ALA A 53 1.10 -1.08 -1.31
C ALA A 53 1.40 -0.14 -2.48
N GLY A 54 1.44 1.16 -2.20
CA GLY A 54 1.80 2.19 -3.18
C GLY A 54 2.78 3.19 -2.61
N VAL A 55 3.78 3.56 -3.42
CA VAL A 55 4.76 4.59 -3.10
C VAL A 55 4.83 5.57 -4.26
N THR A 56 4.84 6.88 -3.97
CA THR A 56 4.95 7.89 -5.03
C THR A 56 6.34 7.92 -5.66
N LYS A 57 6.42 8.28 -6.94
CA LYS A 57 7.63 8.12 -7.76
C LYS A 57 8.87 8.78 -7.14
N ASP A 58 8.69 9.96 -6.54
CA ASP A 58 9.71 10.76 -5.85
C ASP A 58 10.30 10.09 -4.59
N LEU A 59 9.65 9.05 -4.08
CA LEU A 59 10.11 8.25 -2.94
C LEU A 59 10.71 6.91 -3.35
N THR A 60 10.50 6.44 -4.58
CA THR A 60 10.86 5.07 -4.99
C THR A 60 12.35 4.73 -4.95
N GLY A 61 13.22 5.75 -4.98
CA GLY A 61 14.67 5.59 -4.77
C GLY A 61 15.06 5.33 -3.32
N GLN A 62 14.18 5.64 -2.35
CA GLN A 62 14.43 5.51 -0.91
C GLN A 62 13.55 4.42 -0.28
N LEU A 63 12.31 4.27 -0.75
CA LEU A 63 11.31 3.34 -0.25
C LEU A 63 10.66 2.59 -1.42
N LYS A 64 10.51 1.27 -1.32
CA LYS A 64 9.93 0.46 -2.40
C LYS A 64 8.66 -0.24 -1.92
N ALA A 65 7.58 -0.12 -2.69
CA ALA A 65 6.32 -0.82 -2.41
C ALA A 65 6.53 -2.34 -2.29
N GLY A 66 7.35 -2.93 -3.16
CA GLY A 66 7.69 -4.36 -3.07
C GLY A 66 8.34 -4.78 -1.75
N ASP A 67 9.17 -3.93 -1.13
CA ASP A 67 9.82 -4.23 0.14
C ASP A 67 8.86 -4.05 1.32
N LEU A 68 7.97 -3.06 1.25
CA LEU A 68 6.84 -2.91 2.20
C LEU A 68 5.92 -4.13 2.14
N MET A 69 5.60 -4.59 0.93
CA MET A 69 4.71 -5.73 0.71
C MET A 69 5.31 -7.03 1.26
N LYS A 70 6.62 -7.25 1.10
CA LYS A 70 7.29 -8.41 1.72
C LYS A 70 7.11 -8.45 3.24
N GLN A 71 7.28 -7.29 3.90
CA GLN A 71 7.14 -7.19 5.35
C GLN A 71 5.67 -7.37 5.79
N ALA A 72 4.74 -6.69 5.13
CA ALA A 72 3.32 -6.75 5.47
C ALA A 72 2.72 -8.14 5.20
N ALA A 73 3.03 -8.76 4.06
CA ALA A 73 2.55 -10.09 3.72
C ALA A 73 3.09 -11.16 4.68
N ALA A 74 4.35 -11.05 5.11
CA ALA A 74 4.93 -12.00 6.08
C ALA A 74 4.19 -11.99 7.42
N ALA A 75 3.71 -10.81 7.87
CA ALA A 75 2.95 -10.68 9.12
C ALA A 75 1.59 -11.42 9.08
N VAL A 76 1.07 -11.72 7.90
CA VAL A 76 -0.20 -12.45 7.69
C VAL A 76 0.02 -13.84 7.10
N GLY A 77 1.25 -14.37 7.15
CA GLY A 77 1.61 -15.70 6.63
C GLY A 77 1.66 -15.80 5.10
N GLY A 78 1.66 -14.67 4.40
CA GLY A 78 1.76 -14.58 2.95
C GLY A 78 3.18 -14.36 2.45
N LYS A 79 3.30 -14.15 1.14
CA LYS A 79 4.52 -13.70 0.46
C LYS A 79 4.21 -12.45 -0.35
N GLY A 80 5.19 -11.55 -0.45
CA GLY A 80 5.03 -10.26 -1.12
C GLY A 80 6.18 -9.96 -2.07
N GLY A 81 5.95 -9.00 -2.96
CA GLY A 81 6.90 -8.51 -3.95
C GLY A 81 6.17 -7.60 -4.93
N GLY A 82 6.90 -6.89 -5.78
CA GLY A 82 6.27 -5.96 -6.72
C GLY A 82 7.25 -4.95 -7.28
N ARG A 83 6.72 -3.95 -7.95
CA ARG A 83 7.49 -2.83 -8.49
C ARG A 83 7.84 -1.84 -7.37
N PRO A 84 8.81 -0.93 -7.59
CA PRO A 84 9.14 0.10 -6.61
C PRO A 84 7.95 0.99 -6.21
N ASP A 85 7.03 1.26 -7.13
CA ASP A 85 5.90 2.18 -6.97
C ASP A 85 4.57 1.50 -6.60
N MET A 86 4.45 0.18 -6.84
CA MET A 86 3.23 -0.58 -6.59
C MET A 86 3.54 -2.07 -6.34
N ALA A 87 2.90 -2.66 -5.34
CA ALA A 87 3.00 -4.07 -4.99
C ALA A 87 1.69 -4.62 -4.43
#